data_AF-A0A1H7X5M6-F1
#
_entry.id   AF-A0A1H7X5M6-F1
#
_cell.length_a   1.000
_cell.length_b   1.000
_cell.length_c   1.000
_cell.angle_alpha   90.00
_cell.angle_beta   90.00
_cell.angle_gamma   90.00
#
_symmetry.space_group_name_H-M   'P 1'
#
loop_
_entity.id
_entity.type
_entity.pdbx_description
1 polymer ?
#
loop_
_entity_poly.entity_id
_entity_poly.type
_entity_poly.pdbx_seq_one_letter_code
_entity_poly.pdbx_strand_id
1 'polypeptide(L)'
;MSITEITVSPTEWARAHPTMFFTRGEVTLESIAEQLVTGARILGATTVKRLSAGPWQVVAAAEDWFLNARLPIPDDFRFSRLVSFPEQGQNCVRPEFLVAAFAEDVIVKAAHSEPIVLGAVSPTDEIHAVLGRMEPWRRVIAFRGIKV
;
A
#
# COMPACT_ATOMS: atom_id res chain seq x y z
N MET A 1 17.78 -35.28 -11.46
CA MET A 1 16.54 -34.50 -11.68
C MET A 1 16.82 -33.12 -11.14
N SER A 2 17.14 -32.16 -12.02
CA SER A 2 17.52 -30.81 -11.60
C SER A 2 16.24 -29.99 -11.42
N ILE A 3 15.93 -29.61 -10.18
CA ILE A 3 14.84 -28.70 -9.88
C ILE A 3 15.38 -27.30 -10.19
N THR A 4 14.88 -26.69 -11.26
CA THR A 4 15.14 -25.28 -11.53
C THR A 4 14.25 -24.47 -10.59
N GLU A 5 14.85 -23.85 -9.59
CA GLU A 5 14.16 -22.93 -8.69
C GLU A 5 13.88 -21.63 -9.45
N ILE A 6 12.64 -21.43 -9.89
CA ILE A 6 12.22 -20.17 -10.50
C ILE A 6 11.90 -19.19 -9.37
N THR A 7 12.86 -18.34 -9.02
CA THR A 7 12.72 -17.30 -7.99
C THR A 7 12.08 -16.02 -8.57
N VAL A 8 10.81 -16.10 -9.01
CA VAL A 8 10.04 -14.88 -9.31
C VAL A 8 9.75 -14.16 -7.99
N SER A 9 10.02 -12.86 -7.89
CA SER A 9 9.66 -12.13 -6.67
C SER A 9 8.13 -12.08 -6.50
N PRO A 10 7.59 -12.07 -5.27
CA PRO A 10 6.15 -12.06 -5.05
C PRO A 10 5.42 -10.89 -5.74
N THR A 11 6.07 -9.73 -5.83
CA THR A 11 5.49 -8.55 -6.50
C THR A 11 5.50 -8.69 -8.03
N GLU A 12 6.53 -9.30 -8.62
CA GLU A 12 6.53 -9.68 -10.04
C GLU A 12 5.45 -10.72 -10.35
N TRP A 13 5.32 -11.74 -9.50
CA TRP A 13 4.28 -12.74 -9.65
C TRP A 13 2.89 -12.11 -9.58
N ALA A 14 2.68 -11.17 -8.66
CA ALA A 14 1.41 -10.47 -8.54
C ALA A 14 1.08 -9.63 -9.78
N ARG A 15 2.07 -8.92 -10.35
CA ARG A 15 1.92 -8.19 -11.61
C ARG A 15 1.60 -9.09 -12.80
N ALA A 16 2.13 -10.31 -12.83
CA ALA A 16 1.80 -11.30 -13.85
C ALA A 16 0.38 -11.92 -13.68
N HIS A 17 -0.26 -11.76 -12.51
CA HIS A 17 -1.57 -12.35 -12.20
C HIS A 17 -2.54 -11.35 -11.55
N PRO A 18 -2.82 -10.18 -12.18
CA PRO A 18 -3.62 -9.12 -11.56
C PRO A 18 -5.07 -9.55 -11.29
N THR A 19 -5.61 -10.49 -12.05
CA THR A 19 -6.96 -11.04 -11.85
C THR A 19 -7.14 -11.77 -10.51
N MET A 20 -6.05 -12.15 -9.83
CA MET A 20 -6.09 -12.69 -8.47
C MET A 20 -6.43 -11.64 -7.41
N PHE A 21 -6.21 -10.35 -7.72
CA PHE A 21 -6.35 -9.24 -6.76
C PHE A 21 -7.39 -8.20 -7.19
N PHE A 22 -7.74 -8.16 -8.47
CA PHE A 22 -8.68 -7.20 -9.04
C PHE A 22 -9.77 -7.93 -9.83
N THR A 23 -11.03 -7.74 -9.43
CA THR A 23 -12.20 -8.47 -9.96
C THR A 23 -12.39 -8.38 -11.48
N ARG A 24 -11.87 -7.34 -12.12
CA ARG A 24 -11.92 -7.14 -13.58
C ARG A 24 -10.55 -7.15 -14.25
N GLY A 25 -9.48 -7.50 -13.52
CA GLY A 25 -8.09 -7.42 -13.98
C GLY A 25 -7.58 -5.99 -14.21
N GLU A 26 -8.42 -4.97 -14.06
CA GLU A 26 -8.06 -3.57 -14.26
C GLU A 26 -7.33 -3.02 -13.04
N VAL A 27 -6.02 -2.82 -13.20
CA VAL A 27 -5.16 -2.22 -12.19
C VAL A 27 -5.11 -0.71 -12.43
N THR A 28 -5.78 0.04 -11.56
CA THR A 28 -5.75 1.51 -11.58
C THR A 28 -5.34 2.04 -10.22
N LEU A 29 -4.84 3.27 -10.19
CA LEU A 29 -4.57 3.95 -8.93
C LEU A 29 -5.84 4.07 -8.06
N GLU A 30 -7.00 4.21 -8.71
CA GLU A 30 -8.29 4.21 -8.05
C GLU A 30 -8.63 2.87 -7.41
N SER A 31 -8.53 1.76 -8.15
CA SER A 31 -8.84 0.44 -7.59
C SER A 31 -7.90 0.06 -6.44
N ILE A 32 -6.62 0.46 -6.49
CA ILE A 32 -5.68 0.32 -5.37
C ILE A 32 -6.08 1.19 -4.18
N ALA A 33 -6.46 2.46 -4.40
CA ALA A 33 -6.89 3.36 -3.33
C ALA A 33 -8.16 2.84 -2.63
N GLU A 34 -9.11 2.30 -3.38
CA GLU A 34 -10.33 1.70 -2.84
C GLU A 34 -10.05 0.49 -1.95
N GLN A 35 -9.12 -0.37 -2.36
CA GLN A 35 -8.68 -1.50 -1.56
C GLN A 35 -7.98 -1.05 -0.26
N LEU A 36 -7.14 -0.01 -0.32
CA LEU A 36 -6.52 0.58 0.87
C LEU A 36 -7.56 1.15 1.84
N VAL A 37 -8.51 1.94 1.34
CA VAL A 37 -9.58 2.52 2.17
C VAL A 37 -10.41 1.42 2.83
N THR A 38 -10.74 0.38 2.07
CA THR A 38 -11.48 -0.79 2.58
C THR A 38 -10.69 -1.52 3.65
N GLY A 39 -9.40 -1.80 3.42
CA GLY A 39 -8.54 -2.46 4.40
C GLY A 39 -8.35 -1.65 5.69
N ALA A 40 -8.15 -0.33 5.57
CA ALA A 40 -8.07 0.57 6.73
C ALA A 40 -9.36 0.53 7.57
N ARG A 41 -10.54 0.55 6.91
CA ARG A 41 -11.84 0.45 7.60
C ARG A 41 -12.05 -0.91 8.27
N ILE A 42 -11.68 -2.01 7.62
CA ILE A 42 -11.73 -3.37 8.20
C ILE A 42 -10.89 -3.42 9.49
N LEU A 43 -9.76 -2.72 9.51
CA LEU A 43 -8.87 -2.60 10.65
C LEU A 43 -9.29 -1.51 11.65
N GLY A 44 -10.53 -1.03 11.58
CA GLY A 44 -11.11 -0.14 12.56
C GLY A 44 -10.76 1.34 12.42
N ALA A 45 -10.12 1.77 11.33
CA ALA A 45 -9.98 3.20 11.05
C ALA A 45 -11.36 3.79 10.72
N THR A 46 -11.82 4.74 11.54
CA THR A 46 -13.13 5.37 11.35
C THR A 46 -13.04 6.58 10.43
N THR A 47 -11.91 7.29 10.47
CA THR A 47 -11.69 8.52 9.73
C THR A 47 -10.62 8.31 8.68
N VAL A 48 -11.00 7.67 7.58
CA VAL A 48 -10.13 7.46 6.41
C VAL A 48 -10.40 8.53 5.36
N LYS A 49 -9.37 9.28 4.97
CA LYS A 49 -9.43 10.22 3.84
C LYS A 49 -8.66 9.68 2.64
N ARG A 50 -9.28 9.79 1.48
CA ARG A 50 -8.65 9.63 0.15
C ARG A 50 -8.54 11.01 -0.47
N LEU A 51 -7.37 11.37 -0.95
CA LEU A 51 -7.14 12.62 -1.67
C LEU A 51 -6.18 12.40 -2.83
N SER A 52 -6.23 13.31 -3.79
CA SER A 52 -5.32 13.34 -4.93
C SER A 52 -4.49 14.62 -4.87
N ALA A 53 -3.18 14.49 -5.10
CA ALA A 53 -2.23 15.60 -5.12
C ALA A 53 -1.33 15.45 -6.36
N GLY A 54 -1.69 16.14 -7.44
CA GLY A 54 -1.04 15.96 -8.72
C GLY A 54 -1.12 14.49 -9.19
N PRO A 55 0.01 13.82 -9.46
CA PRO A 55 0.02 12.41 -9.87
C PRO A 55 -0.21 11.43 -8.71
N TRP A 56 -0.24 11.91 -7.46
CA TRP A 56 -0.32 11.06 -6.27
C TRP A 56 -1.75 10.78 -5.85
N GLN A 57 -2.03 9.51 -5.53
CA GLN A 57 -3.13 9.12 -4.65
C GLN A 57 -2.61 9.03 -3.22
N VAL A 58 -3.39 9.51 -2.25
CA VAL A 58 -3.05 9.45 -0.84
C VAL A 58 -4.23 8.89 -0.06
N VAL A 59 -3.96 7.88 0.75
CA VAL A 59 -4.90 7.32 1.73
C VAL A 59 -4.33 7.55 3.12
N ALA A 60 -5.08 8.21 3.98
CA ALA A 60 -4.64 8.59 5.32
C ALA A 60 -5.74 8.34 6.36
N ALA A 61 -5.37 8.03 7.60
CA ALA A 61 -6.32 7.91 8.71
C ALA A 61 -5.78 8.44 10.04
N ALA A 62 -6.70 8.96 10.85
CA ALA A 62 -6.39 9.49 12.18
C ALA A 62 -5.94 8.36 13.13
N GLU A 63 -6.30 7.12 12.82
CA GLU A 63 -5.86 5.90 13.46
C GLU A 63 -4.72 5.25 12.69
N ASP A 64 -3.75 4.68 13.41
CA ASP A 64 -2.77 3.81 12.78
C ASP A 64 -3.37 2.41 12.62
N TRP A 65 -3.99 2.15 11.48
CA TRP A 65 -4.66 0.87 11.22
C TRP A 65 -3.69 -0.32 11.18
N PHE A 66 -2.37 -0.11 11.12
CA PHE A 66 -1.41 -1.21 11.22
C PHE A 66 -1.41 -1.83 12.61
N LEU A 67 -1.67 -1.04 13.66
CA LEU A 67 -1.66 -1.49 15.05
C LEU A 67 -2.84 -2.43 15.39
N ASN A 68 -3.90 -2.40 14.58
CA ASN A 68 -5.11 -3.18 14.78
C ASN A 68 -5.10 -4.50 13.98
N ALA A 69 -4.03 -4.78 13.24
CA ALA A 69 -3.89 -6.02 12.50
C ALA A 69 -3.65 -7.21 13.45
N ARG A 70 -4.37 -8.31 13.23
CA ARG A 70 -4.17 -9.60 13.90
C ARG A 70 -2.76 -10.13 13.71
N LEU A 71 -2.18 -9.88 12.54
CA LEU A 71 -0.78 -10.16 12.23
C LEU A 71 -0.01 -8.83 12.23
N PRO A 72 0.80 -8.54 13.27
CA PRO A 72 1.53 -7.29 13.37
C PRO A 72 2.48 -7.10 12.19
N ILE A 73 2.64 -5.84 11.77
CA ILE A 73 3.53 -5.46 10.68
C ILE A 73 4.62 -4.57 11.27
N PRO A 74 5.90 -4.91 11.06
CA PRO A 74 6.99 -4.03 11.44
C PRO A 74 6.86 -2.65 10.81
N ASP A 75 7.28 -1.60 11.53
CA ASP A 75 7.21 -0.23 11.03
C ASP A 75 8.08 0.03 9.79
N ASP A 76 9.10 -0.81 9.55
CA ASP A 76 10.02 -0.77 8.42
C ASP A 76 9.62 -1.72 7.27
N PHE A 77 8.44 -2.33 7.35
CA PHE A 77 8.01 -3.34 6.41
C PHE A 77 7.71 -2.75 5.01
N ARG A 78 8.44 -3.23 4.00
CA ARG A 78 8.39 -2.71 2.62
C ARG A 78 7.35 -3.37 1.72
N PHE A 79 6.57 -4.33 2.23
CA PHE A 79 5.54 -5.04 1.47
C PHE A 79 6.04 -5.75 0.19
N SER A 80 7.30 -6.19 0.18
CA SER A 80 7.90 -6.95 -0.93
C SER A 80 7.48 -8.43 -0.99
N ARG A 81 6.73 -8.90 0.01
CA ARG A 81 6.17 -10.25 0.10
C ARG A 81 4.67 -10.17 0.39
N LEU A 82 3.95 -11.22 -0.02
CA LEU A 82 2.54 -11.40 0.32
C LEU A 82 2.38 -11.43 1.85
N VAL A 83 1.48 -10.58 2.35
CA VAL A 83 1.07 -10.57 3.75
C VAL A 83 -0.40 -10.93 3.81
N SER A 84 -0.72 -11.99 4.53
CA SER A 84 -2.10 -12.43 4.73
C SER A 84 -2.93 -11.35 5.43
N PHE A 85 -4.19 -11.23 5.02
CA PHE A 85 -5.15 -10.31 5.61
C PHE A 85 -6.41 -11.05 6.08
N PRO A 86 -6.29 -11.86 7.14
CA PRO A 86 -7.38 -12.72 7.61
C PRO A 86 -8.66 -11.97 8.03
N GLU A 87 -8.55 -10.68 8.35
CA GLU A 87 -9.66 -9.82 8.74
C GLU A 87 -10.64 -9.55 7.59
N GLN A 88 -10.16 -9.60 6.34
CA GLN A 88 -11.01 -9.46 5.16
C GLN A 88 -11.58 -10.80 4.70
N GLY A 89 -10.91 -11.92 5.02
CA GLY A 89 -11.38 -13.26 4.68
C GLY A 89 -10.26 -14.25 4.41
N GLN A 90 -10.66 -15.46 4.01
CA GLN A 90 -9.72 -16.50 3.57
C GLN A 90 -9.06 -16.10 2.25
N ASN A 91 -7.76 -16.38 2.11
CA ASN A 91 -6.94 -16.05 0.93
C ASN A 91 -6.87 -14.55 0.59
N CYS A 92 -7.25 -13.66 1.51
CA CYS A 92 -7.07 -12.23 1.34
C CYS A 92 -5.63 -11.81 1.66
N VAL A 93 -5.16 -10.78 0.97
CA VAL A 93 -3.84 -10.17 1.14
C VAL A 93 -3.99 -8.72 1.56
N ARG A 94 -3.00 -8.18 2.25
CA ARG A 94 -3.06 -6.79 2.68
C ARG A 94 -2.98 -5.85 1.47
N PRO A 95 -3.82 -4.81 1.41
CA PRO A 95 -3.85 -3.92 0.25
C PRO A 95 -2.53 -3.17 0.04
N GLU A 96 -1.72 -2.98 1.08
CA GLU A 96 -0.39 -2.36 0.98
C GLU A 96 0.60 -3.19 0.15
N PHE A 97 0.42 -4.52 0.10
CA PHE A 97 1.15 -5.37 -0.84
C PHE A 97 0.82 -5.01 -2.30
N LEU A 98 -0.44 -4.71 -2.60
CA LEU A 98 -0.85 -4.30 -3.94
C LEU A 98 -0.28 -2.94 -4.31
N VAL A 99 -0.21 -2.02 -3.36
CA VAL A 99 0.46 -0.72 -3.56
C VAL A 99 1.93 -0.95 -3.92
N ALA A 100 2.66 -1.74 -3.12
CA ALA A 100 4.07 -2.03 -3.37
C ALA A 100 4.31 -2.81 -4.67
N ALA A 101 3.38 -3.68 -5.06
CA ALA A 101 3.48 -4.49 -6.26
C ALA A 101 3.19 -3.68 -7.54
N PHE A 102 2.17 -2.83 -7.53
CA PHE A 102 1.64 -2.20 -8.74
C PHE A 102 1.93 -0.71 -8.86
N ALA A 103 2.20 0.03 -7.79
CA ALA A 103 2.57 1.44 -7.92
C ALA A 103 4.05 1.59 -8.31
N GLU A 104 4.39 2.63 -9.08
CA GLU A 104 5.79 2.95 -9.40
C GLU A 104 6.53 3.44 -8.16
N ASP A 105 5.95 4.46 -7.53
CA ASP A 105 6.47 5.11 -6.33
C ASP A 105 5.47 5.00 -5.17
N VAL A 106 5.97 4.77 -3.97
CA VAL A 106 5.19 4.61 -2.74
C VAL A 106 5.89 5.30 -1.58
N ILE A 107 5.12 6.00 -0.76
CA ILE A 107 5.53 6.55 0.53
C ILE A 107 4.58 6.00 1.59
N VAL A 108 5.12 5.31 2.59
CA VAL A 108 4.37 4.87 3.78
C VAL A 108 4.92 5.63 4.98
N LYS A 109 4.05 6.31 5.73
CA LYS A 109 4.45 7.13 6.88
C LYS A 109 3.55 6.88 8.08
N ALA A 110 4.16 6.62 9.24
CA ALA A 110 3.52 6.69 10.55
C ALA A 110 3.75 8.08 11.18
N ALA A 111 2.92 8.49 12.14
CA ALA A 111 3.04 9.82 12.78
C ALA A 111 4.43 10.14 13.38
N HIS A 112 5.16 9.14 13.88
CA HIS A 112 6.42 9.33 14.61
C HIS A 112 7.60 8.52 14.03
N SER A 113 7.48 8.08 12.78
CA SER A 113 8.49 7.26 12.12
C SER A 113 8.96 7.92 10.84
N GLU A 114 10.21 7.65 10.46
CA GLU A 114 10.72 8.02 9.14
C GLU A 114 9.87 7.37 8.04
N PRO A 115 9.57 8.07 6.93
CA PRO A 115 8.80 7.51 5.85
C PRO A 115 9.58 6.40 5.13
N ILE A 116 8.92 5.28 4.89
CA ILE A 116 9.42 4.28 3.94
C ILE A 116 9.12 4.79 2.54
N VAL A 117 10.18 4.93 1.73
CA VAL A 117 10.07 5.25 0.31
C VAL A 117 10.41 4.01 -0.52
N LEU A 118 9.52 3.67 -1.46
CA LEU A 118 9.73 2.65 -2.48
C LEU A 118 9.66 3.34 -3.84
N GLY A 119 10.62 3.10 -4.73
CA GLY A 119 10.72 3.80 -6.01
C GLY A 119 11.69 4.98 -5.98
N ALA A 120 11.51 5.91 -6.92
CA ALA A 120 12.39 7.04 -7.18
C ALA A 120 11.68 8.37 -6.84
N VAL A 121 11.45 8.60 -5.55
CA VAL A 121 10.88 9.86 -5.06
C VAL A 121 12.00 10.82 -4.67
N SER A 122 12.02 12.00 -5.28
CA SER A 122 12.96 13.07 -4.90
C SER A 122 12.62 13.64 -3.52
N PRO A 123 13.60 13.94 -2.66
CA PRO A 123 13.36 14.68 -1.41
C PRO A 123 12.69 16.04 -1.60
N THR A 124 12.76 16.61 -2.80
CA THR A 124 12.13 17.89 -3.19
C THR A 124 10.76 17.72 -3.85
N ASP A 125 10.24 16.50 -3.96
CA ASP A 125 8.92 16.23 -4.54
C ASP A 125 7.82 16.93 -3.72
N GLU A 126 6.85 17.53 -4.42
CA GLU A 126 5.77 18.32 -3.80
C GLU A 126 4.92 17.49 -2.82
N ILE A 127 4.90 16.17 -2.98
CA ILE A 127 4.19 15.26 -2.08
C ILE A 127 4.69 15.40 -0.64
N HIS A 128 5.97 15.69 -0.41
CA HIS A 128 6.51 15.86 0.94
C HIS A 128 5.87 17.06 1.66
N ALA A 129 5.61 18.14 0.93
CA ALA A 129 4.91 19.30 1.48
C ALA A 129 3.43 18.99 1.78
N VAL A 130 2.78 18.20 0.93
CA VAL A 130 1.41 17.73 1.15
C VAL A 130 1.34 16.88 2.43
N LEU A 131 2.23 15.89 2.55
CA LEU A 131 2.32 15.00 3.71
C LEU A 131 2.74 15.71 5.01
N GLY A 132 3.37 16.89 4.92
CA GLY A 132 3.76 17.71 6.07
C GLY A 132 2.69 18.69 6.57
N ARG A 133 1.71 19.05 5.72
CA ARG A 133 0.65 20.03 6.04
C ARG A 133 -0.68 19.42 6.48
N MET A 134 -0.77 18.10 6.39
CA MET A 134 -1.99 17.35 6.58
C MET A 134 -2.30 17.16 8.09
N GLU A 135 -3.60 17.05 8.44
CA GLU A 135 -4.20 16.74 9.78
C GLU A 135 -3.41 15.69 10.60
N PRO A 136 -3.71 15.43 11.91
CA PRO A 136 -2.95 14.46 12.71
C PRO A 136 -3.17 12.99 12.27
N TRP A 137 -2.77 12.67 11.04
CA TRP A 137 -2.80 11.34 10.47
C TRP A 137 -1.76 10.49 11.17
N ARG A 138 -2.20 9.36 11.70
CA ARG A 138 -1.32 8.39 12.32
C ARG A 138 -0.74 7.41 11.31
N ARG A 139 -1.44 7.17 10.20
CA ARG A 139 -0.95 6.40 9.06
C ARG A 139 -1.31 7.08 7.75
N VAL A 140 -0.32 7.18 6.85
CA VAL A 140 -0.47 7.69 5.49
C VAL A 140 0.23 6.76 4.50
N ILE A 141 -0.43 6.49 3.39
CA ILE A 141 0.13 5.80 2.24
C ILE A 141 -0.13 6.67 1.00
N ALA A 142 0.93 7.18 0.39
CA ALA A 142 0.89 7.90 -0.87
C ALA A 142 1.53 7.05 -1.96
N PHE A 143 0.94 7.04 -3.15
CA PHE A 143 1.47 6.27 -4.28
C PHE A 143 1.09 6.91 -5.62
N ARG A 144 1.91 6.65 -6.64
CA ARG A 144 1.69 7.13 -8.02
C ARG A 144 2.27 6.15 -9.05
N GLY A 145 1.84 6.33 -10.30
CA GLY A 145 2.26 5.51 -11.44
C GLY A 145 1.78 4.06 -11.32
N ILE A 146 1.82 3.32 -12.43
CA ILE A 146 1.45 1.89 -12.44
C ILE A 146 2.54 1.11 -13.16
N LYS A 147 3.15 0.17 -12.43
CA LYS A 147 4.05 -0.85 -12.97
C LYS A 147 3.22 -1.87 -13.75
N VAL A 148 3.33 -1.84 -15.07
CA VAL A 148 2.87 -2.89 -15.98
C VAL A 148 3.86 -4.05 -16.04
#